data_AF-A0A938NJJ2-F1
#
_entry.id   AF-A0A938NJJ2-F1
#
_cell.length_a   1.000
_cell.length_b   1.000
_cell.length_c   1.000
_cell.angle_alpha   90.00
_cell.angle_beta   90.00
_cell.angle_gamma   90.00
#
_symmetry.space_group_name_H-M   'P 1'
#
loop_
_entity.id
_entity.type
_entity.pdbx_description
1 polymer ?
#
loop_
_entity_poly.entity_id
_entity_poly.type
_entity_poly.pdbx_seq_one_letter_code
_entity_poly.pdbx_strand_id
1 'polypeptide(L)' 'MLVPIVIEQTNRGERAYDIYSRLLKDRIIFIGAPIDDIFANLVIAQLLFLEAEDPEKDINLYINSPGGSVTAG' A
#
# COMPACT_ATOMS: atom_id res chain seq x y z
N MET A 1 -15.51 -5.32 -6.48
CA MET A 1 -14.90 -6.46 -5.75
C MET A 1 -14.93 -6.13 -4.27
N LEU A 2 -15.33 -7.07 -3.40
CA LEU A 2 -15.29 -6.86 -1.95
C LEU A 2 -13.85 -7.07 -1.48
N VAL A 3 -13.24 -6.05 -0.89
CA VAL A 3 -11.91 -6.18 -0.27
C VAL A 3 -12.12 -6.80 1.12
N PRO A 4 -11.45 -7.92 1.45
CA PRO A 4 -11.56 -8.54 2.77
C PRO A 4 -11.15 -7.58 3.89
N ILE A 5 -11.84 -7.67 5.02
CA ILE A 5 -11.54 -6.94 6.24
C ILE A 5 -10.83 -7.87 7.22
N VAL A 6 -9.75 -7.38 7.83
CA VAL A 6 -8.97 -8.04 8.88
C VAL A 6 -9.24 -7.33 10.20
N ILE A 7 -9.49 -8.12 11.25
CA ILE A 7 -9.68 -7.62 12.62
C ILE A 7 -8.40 -7.89 13.41
N GLU A 8 -7.78 -6.83 13.92
CA GLU A 8 -6.59 -6.88 14.77
C GLU A 8 -6.99 -6.58 16.23
N GLN A 9 -6.73 -7.53 17.13
CA GLN A 9 -6.92 -7.32 18.57
C GLN A 9 -5.71 -6.58 19.16
N THR A 10 -5.96 -5.42 19.75
CA THR A 10 -4.96 -4.63 20.47
C THR A 10 -5.33 -4.57 21.95
N ASN A 11 -4.37 -4.22 22.81
CA ASN A 11 -4.61 -4.01 24.25
C ASN A 11 -5.69 -2.94 24.57
N ARG A 12 -6.11 -2.15 23.57
CA ARG A 12 -7.14 -1.10 23.68
C ARG A 12 -8.46 -1.46 22.97
N GLY A 13 -8.60 -2.68 22.44
CA GLY A 13 -9.78 -3.15 21.72
C GLY A 13 -9.48 -3.66 20.30
N GLU A 14 -10.54 -3.85 19.51
CA GLU A 14 -10.46 -4.35 18.13
C GLU A 14 -10.33 -3.20 17.13
N ARG A 15 -9.43 -3.35 16.15
CA ARG A 15 -9.35 -2.47 14.97
C ARG A 15 -9.59 -3.26 13.71
N ALA A 16 -10.48 -2.76 12.86
CA ALA A 16 -10.77 -3.34 11.56
C ALA A 16 -10.01 -2.57 10.47
N TYR A 17 -9.33 -3.30 9.60
CA TYR A 17 -8.60 -2.77 8.44
C TYR A 17 -9.02 -3.54 7.21
N ASP A 18 -9.09 -2.90 6.04
CA ASP A 18 -9.03 -3.68 4.81
C ASP A 18 -7.63 -4.32 4.67
N ILE A 19 -7.54 -5.39 3.87
CA ILE A 19 -6.28 -6.13 3.72
C ILE A 19 -5.12 -5.26 3.21
N TYR A 20 -5.36 -4.26 2.36
CA TYR A 20 -4.30 -3.39 1.85
C TYR A 20 -3.81 -2.43 2.93
N SER A 21 -4.72 -1.84 3.72
CA SER A 21 -4.36 -1.03 4.88
C SER A 21 -3.54 -1.83 5.90
N ARG A 22 -3.86 -3.11 6.11
CA ARG A 22 -3.07 -4.00 6.98
C ARG A 22 -1.68 -4.25 6.42
N LEU A 23 -1.55 -4.48 5.11
CA LEU A 23 -0.25 -4.68 4.44
C LEU A 23 0.62 -3.42 4.47
N LEU A 24 0.03 -2.23 4.26
CA LEU A 24 0.76 -0.97 4.32
C LEU A 24 1.39 -0.76 5.70
N LYS A 25 0.71 -1.17 6.78
CA LYS A 25 1.25 -1.15 8.15
C LYS A 25 2.49 -2.04 8.32
N ASP A 26 2.61 -3.11 7.53
CA ASP A 26 3.81 -3.97 7.44
C ASP A 26 4.80 -3.47 6.38
N ARG A 27 4.64 -2.24 5.89
CA ARG A 27 5.47 -1.59 4.86
C ARG A 27 5.45 -2.33 3.52
N ILE A 28 4.30 -2.90 3.17
CA ILE A 28 4.08 -3.60 1.91
C ILE A 28 3.16 -2.75 1.03
N ILE A 29 3.64 -2.38 -0.16
CA ILE A 29 2.86 -1.70 -1.20
C ILE A 29 2.65 -2.66 -2.37
N PHE A 30 1.40 -2.75 -2.86
CA PHE A 30 1.03 -3.63 -3.96
C PHE A 30 0.70 -2.84 -5.23
N ILE A 31 1.43 -3.14 -6.31
CA ILE A 31 1.21 -2.57 -7.65
C ILE A 31 0.55 -3.66 -8.50
N GLY A 32 -0.79 -3.75 -8.42
CA GLY A 32 -1.57 -4.85 -9.01
C GLY A 32 -2.41 -4.47 -10.23
N ALA A 33 -2.26 -3.27 -10.76
CA ALA A 33 -3.10 -2.70 -11.81
C ALA A 33 -2.25 -2.00 -12.89
N PRO A 34 -2.82 -1.70 -14.07
CA PRO A 34 -2.16 -0.81 -15.05
C PRO A 34 -1.78 0.53 -14.42
N ILE A 35 -0.64 1.07 -14.84
CA ILE A 35 -0.09 2.32 -14.29
C ILE A 35 -0.66 3.52 -15.05
N ASP A 36 -1.51 4.29 -14.39
CA ASP A 36 -1.96 5.61 -14.81
C ASP A 36 -1.57 6.67 -13.77
N ASP A 37 -1.83 7.94 -14.06
CA ASP A 37 -1.44 9.05 -13.17
C ASP A 37 -2.09 8.94 -11.78
N ILE A 38 -3.32 8.42 -11.70
CA ILE A 38 -4.04 8.27 -10.43
C ILE A 38 -3.36 7.17 -9.59
N PHE A 39 -3.10 6.02 -10.21
CA PHE A 39 -2.46 4.90 -9.56
C PHE A 39 -1.03 5.24 -9.12
N ALA A 40 -0.25 5.91 -9.97
CA ALA A 40 1.09 6.38 -9.65
C ALA A 40 1.08 7.33 -8.45
N ASN A 41 0.19 8.31 -8.42
CA ASN A 41 0.06 9.24 -7.29
C ASN A 41 -0.30 8.52 -5.98
N LEU A 42 -1.12 7.47 -6.02
CA LEU A 42 -1.42 6.65 -4.84
C LEU A 42 -0.19 5.88 -4.33
N VAL A 43 0.64 5.34 -5.23
CA VAL A 43 1.88 4.65 -4.86
C VAL A 43 2.89 5.63 -4.27
N ILE A 44 3.05 6.81 -4.89
CA ILE A 44 3.93 7.88 -4.39
C ILE A 44 3.49 8.33 -2.98
N ALA A 45 2.19 8.52 -2.76
CA ALA A 45 1.68 8.90 -1.45
C ALA A 45 1.99 7.84 -0.38
N GLN A 46 1.86 6.55 -0.70
CA GLN A 46 2.20 5.45 0.21
C GLN A 46 3.70 5.40 0.52
N LEU A 47 4.56 5.60 -0.48
CA LEU A 47 6.01 5.66 -0.30
C LEU A 47 6.41 6.80 0.65
N LEU A 48 5.91 8.01 0.41
CA LEU A 48 6.20 9.18 1.25
C LEU A 48 5.67 9.00 2.69
N PHE A 49 4.50 8.36 2.83
CA PHE A 49 3.94 8.04 4.14
C PHE A 49 4.86 7.09 4.94
N LEU A 50 5.33 6.01 4.31
CA LEU A 50 6.21 5.04 4.96
C LEU A 50 7.60 5.59 5.28
N GLU A 51 8.15 6.42 4.39
CA GLU A 51 9.41 7.14 4.59
C GLU A 51 9.32 8.09 5.80
N ALA A 52 8.20 8.82 5.93
CA ALA A 52 7.97 9.73 7.05
C ALA A 52 7.77 8.99 8.39
N GLU A 53 7.24 7.76 8.39
CA GLU A 53 7.12 6.95 9.60
C GLU A 53 8.47 6.42 10.09
N ASP A 54 9.28 5.88 9.19
CA ASP A 54 10.59 5.30 9.53
C ASP A 54 11.47 5.21 8.27
N PRO A 55 12.40 6.16 8.05
CA PRO A 55 13.23 6.20 6.84
C PRO A 55 14.33 5.13 6.81
N GLU A 56 14.65 4.52 7.96
CA GLU A 56 15.69 3.48 8.06
C GLU A 56 15.13 2.07 7.75
N LYS A 57 13.81 1.92 7.65
CA LYS A 57 13.17 0.63 7.37
C LYS A 57 12.87 0.45 5.89
N ASP A 58 13.19 -0.72 5.38
CA ASP A 58 12.86 -1.13 4.02
C ASP A 58 11.36 -1.06 3.73
N ILE A 59 11.04 -0.81 2.46
CA ILE A 59 9.69 -0.86 1.90
C ILE A 59 9.65 -2.01 0.90
N ASN A 60 8.69 -2.92 1.05
CA ASN A 60 8.52 -4.06 0.16
C ASN A 60 7.51 -3.73 -0.94
N LEU A 61 7.98 -3.70 -2.19
CA LEU A 61 7.13 -3.51 -3.37
C LEU A 61 6.81 -4.86 -4.03
N TYR A 62 5.52 -5.20 -4.10
CA TYR A 62 5.05 -6.37 -4.84
C TYR A 62 4.37 -5.91 -6.13
N ILE A 63 4.94 -6.32 -7.27
CA ILE A 63 4.54 -5.80 -8.59
C ILE A 63 3.93 -6.92 -9.43
N ASN A 64 2.68 -6.73 -9.81
CA ASN A 64 1.95 -7.52 -10.78
C ASN A 64 1.15 -6.57 -11.68
N SER A 65 1.86 -5.89 -12.58
CA SER A 65 1.29 -4.88 -13.47
C SER A 65 1.67 -5.17 -14.92
N PRO A 66 0.76 -4.96 -15.89
CA PRO A 66 1.11 -4.99 -17.31
C PRO A 66 1.90 -3.75 -17.77
N GLY A 67 2.25 -2.84 -16.86
CA GLY A 67 2.81 -1.53 -17.17
C GLY A 67 1.69 -0.49 -17.40
N GLY A 68 2.01 0.58 -18.12
CA GLY A 68 1.06 1.66 -18.38
C GLY A 68 1.71 2.88 -19.00
N SER A 69 1.28 4.08 -18.57
CA SER A 69 1.84 5.34 -19.04
C SER A 69 3.29 5.50 -18.57
N VAL A 70 4.20 5.79 -19.51
CA VAL A 70 5.63 5.99 -19.22
C VAL A 70 5.86 7.22 -18.35
N THR A 71 5.02 8.25 -18.44
CA THR A 71 5.16 9.44 -17.58
C THR A 71 4.65 9.20 -16.16
N ALA A 72 3.84 8.16 -15.95
CA ALA A 72 3.31 7.80 -14.65
C ALA A 72 4.20 6.78 -13.90
N GLY A 73 4.94 5.93 -14.62
CA GLY A 73 5.83 4.91 -14.06
C GLY A 73 7.25 5.41 -13.85
#